data_AF-A0A920TX39-F1
#
_entry.id   AF-A0A920TX39-F1
#
_cell.length_a   1.000
_cell.length_b   1.000
_cell.length_c   1.000
_cell.angle_alpha   90.00
_cell.angle_beta   90.00
_cell.angle_gamma   90.00
#
_symmetry.space_group_name_H-M   'P 1'
#
loop_
_entity.id
_entity.type
_entity.pdbx_description
1 polymer ?
#
loop_
_entity_poly.entity_id
_entity_poly.type
_entity_poly.pdbx_seq_one_letter_code
_entity_poly.pdbx_strand_id
1 'polypeptide(L)'
;MDYKTLAGHLYSPKTQRINLYYLHNLFKEVSSHISSEMQEKYGLDIPITAGMWGGSYMVALKDGEARTNVVRLYSIVSLPQNSPLDEKENFERLMELYQQN
;
A
#
# COMPACT_ATOMS: atom_id res chain seq x y z
N MET A 1 12.17 -4.42 12.63
CA MET A 1 11.85 -3.15 13.32
C MET A 1 10.39 -3.19 13.65
N ASP A 2 10.05 -3.06 14.93
CA ASP A 2 8.67 -2.85 15.36
C ASP A 2 8.32 -1.41 14.97
N TYR A 3 7.68 -1.23 13.81
CA TYR A 3 7.23 0.09 13.37
C TYR A 3 6.08 0.47 14.30
N LYS A 4 6.40 1.07 15.45
CA LYS A 4 5.42 1.77 16.27
C LYS A 4 4.70 2.74 15.34
N THR A 5 3.49 2.37 14.93
CA THR A 5 2.62 3.18 14.11
C THR A 5 2.41 4.48 14.88
N LEU A 6 3.05 5.56 14.43
CA LEU A 6 2.61 6.89 14.81
C LEU A 6 1.20 7.01 14.25
N ALA A 7 0.21 7.00 15.14
CA ALA A 7 -1.10 7.54 14.82
C ALA A 7 -0.86 8.94 14.25
N GLY A 8 -1.18 9.12 12.98
CA GLY A 8 -0.81 10.32 12.26
C GLY A 8 -1.63 10.44 11.00
N HIS A 9 -1.92 11.66 10.59
CA HIS A 9 -2.62 11.94 9.36
C HIS A 9 -1.68 11.74 8.16
N LEU A 10 -2.25 11.52 6.96
CA LEU A 10 -1.48 11.46 5.71
C LEU A 10 -0.61 12.72 5.51
N TYR A 11 -1.07 13.86 6.00
CA TYR A 11 -0.34 15.12 5.98
C TYR A 11 0.03 15.57 7.39
N SER A 12 1.28 15.99 7.57
CA SER A 12 1.75 16.61 8.82
C SER A 12 0.91 17.85 9.13
N PRO A 13 0.28 17.96 10.32
CA PRO A 13 -0.57 19.10 10.65
C PRO A 13 0.16 20.45 10.58
N LYS A 14 1.47 20.44 10.84
CA LYS A 14 2.30 21.66 10.92
C LYS A 14 2.76 22.16 9.56
N THR A 15 3.18 21.26 8.67
CA THR A 15 3.84 21.62 7.40
C THR A 15 3.01 21.27 6.17
N GLN A 16 1.93 20.51 6.35
CA GLN A 16 1.10 19.94 5.28
C GLN A 16 1.88 19.06 4.29
N ARG A 17 3.04 18.54 4.71
CA ARG A 17 3.82 17.57 3.91
C ARG A 17 3.38 16.16 4.19
N ILE A 18 3.56 15.29 3.19
CA ILE A 18 3.15 13.89 3.27
C ILE A 18 3.95 13.14 4.34
N ASN A 19 3.26 12.34 5.14
CA ASN A 19 3.84 11.33 6.00
C ASN A 19 4.02 10.03 5.21
N LEU A 20 5.26 9.74 4.82
CA LEU A 20 5.63 8.60 3.99
C LEU A 20 5.50 7.27 4.74
N TYR A 21 5.61 7.27 6.07
CA TYR A 21 5.44 6.06 6.87
C TYR A 21 3.97 5.70 7.02
N TYR A 22 3.11 6.72 7.22
CA TYR A 22 1.67 6.54 7.18
C TYR A 22 1.22 6.01 5.82
N LEU A 23 1.70 6.62 4.73
CA LEU A 23 1.36 6.20 3.38
C LEU A 23 1.80 4.75 3.08
N HIS A 24 3.00 4.35 3.52
CA HIS A 24 3.45 2.96 3.41
C HIS A 24 2.49 1.99 4.12
N ASN A 25 2.09 2.32 5.36
CA ASN A 25 1.17 1.47 6.11
C ASN A 25 -0.22 1.44 5.46
N LEU A 26 -0.71 2.58 4.95
CA LEU A 26 -1.97 2.62 4.22
C LEU A 26 -1.94 1.67 3.01
N PHE A 27 -0.86 1.66 2.23
CA PHE A 27 -0.73 0.70 1.12
C PHE A 27 -0.75 -0.75 1.60
N LYS A 28 -0.09 -1.07 2.72
CA LYS A 28 -0.14 -2.41 3.31
C LYS A 28 -1.55 -2.81 3.71
N GLU A 29 -2.27 -1.93 4.41
CA GLU A 29 -3.65 -2.17 4.84
C GLU A 29 -4.57 -2.39 3.64
N VAL A 30 -4.47 -1.56 2.60
CA VAL A 30 -5.23 -1.74 1.35
C VAL A 30 -4.91 -3.09 0.71
N SER A 31 -3.64 -3.48 0.57
CA SER A 31 -3.32 -4.80 0.00
C SER A 31 -3.85 -5.97 0.82
N SER A 32 -3.82 -5.87 2.15
CA SER A 32 -4.35 -6.90 3.05
C SER A 32 -5.87 -6.99 2.95
N HIS A 33 -6.54 -5.84 2.84
CA HIS A 33 -7.99 -5.77 2.66
C HIS A 33 -8.41 -6.42 1.35
N ILE A 34 -7.77 -6.04 0.23
CA ILE A 34 -8.07 -6.60 -1.09
C ILE A 34 -7.82 -8.12 -1.13
N SER A 35 -6.72 -8.60 -0.52
CA SER A 35 -6.44 -10.03 -0.39
C SER A 35 -7.56 -10.76 0.36
N SER A 36 -8.08 -10.15 1.43
CA SER A 36 -9.20 -10.71 2.20
C SER A 36 -10.50 -10.72 1.39
N GLU A 37 -10.81 -9.63 0.67
CA GLU A 37 -11.99 -9.56 -0.19
C GLU A 37 -11.95 -10.58 -1.34
N MET A 38 -10.77 -10.84 -1.91
CA MET A 38 -10.60 -11.89 -2.93
C MET A 38 -11.00 -13.27 -2.39
N GLN A 39 -10.60 -13.57 -1.15
CA GLN A 39 -10.97 -14.80 -0.48
C GLN A 39 -12.47 -14.85 -0.16
N GLU A 40 -13.03 -13.77 0.39
CA GLU A 40 -14.44 -13.73 0.83
C GLU A 40 -15.42 -13.79 -0.34
N LYS A 41 -15.16 -13.08 -1.43
CA LYS A 41 -16.08 -12.97 -2.58
C LYS A 41 -15.90 -14.08 -3.61
N TYR A 42 -14.66 -14.54 -3.80
CA TYR A 42 -14.32 -15.45 -4.91
C TYR A 42 -13.66 -16.76 -4.45
N GLY A 43 -13.38 -16.93 -3.16
CA GLY A 43 -12.71 -18.12 -2.64
C GLY A 43 -11.25 -18.23 -3.06
N LEU A 44 -10.61 -17.11 -3.41
CA LEU A 44 -9.23 -17.04 -3.89
C LEU A 44 -8.29 -16.53 -2.80
N ASP A 45 -7.54 -17.44 -2.18
CA ASP A 45 -6.52 -17.10 -1.18
C ASP A 45 -5.23 -16.67 -1.88
N ILE A 46 -5.11 -15.35 -2.10
CA ILE A 46 -3.98 -14.75 -2.83
C ILE A 46 -3.25 -13.79 -1.90
N PRO A 47 -2.01 -14.11 -1.47
CA PRO A 47 -1.25 -13.21 -0.62
C PRO A 47 -0.76 -12.01 -1.42
N ILE A 48 -1.33 -10.83 -1.15
CA ILE A 48 -0.93 -9.56 -1.77
C ILE A 48 -0.19 -8.73 -0.74
N THR A 49 0.93 -8.13 -1.16
CA THR A 49 1.65 -7.17 -0.31
C THR A 49 1.88 -5.88 -1.07
N ALA A 50 1.80 -4.76 -0.38
CA ALA A 50 2.11 -3.48 -0.96
C ALA A 50 2.90 -2.57 -0.02
N GLY A 51 3.50 -1.54 -0.58
CA GLY A 51 4.21 -0.54 0.20
C GLY A 51 4.98 0.45 -0.67
N MET A 52 5.59 1.42 0.01
CA MET A 52 6.55 2.33 -0.61
C MET A 52 7.86 1.66 -1.02
N TRP A 53 8.46 2.13 -2.11
CA TRP A 53 9.80 1.73 -2.52
C TRP A 53 10.88 2.23 -1.54
N GLY A 54 12.00 1.51 -1.44
CA GLY A 54 13.08 1.79 -0.50
C GLY A 54 13.62 3.23 -0.54
N GLY A 55 13.73 3.84 -1.72
CA GLY A 55 14.21 5.22 -1.84
C GLY A 55 13.26 6.26 -1.25
N SER A 56 11.98 5.95 -1.06
CA SER A 56 11.03 6.84 -0.41
C SER A 56 11.39 7.10 1.05
N TYR A 57 12.01 6.13 1.75
CA TYR A 57 12.46 6.32 3.13
C TYR A 57 13.68 7.25 3.24
N MET A 58 14.49 7.36 2.18
CA MET A 58 15.67 8.25 2.17
C MET A 58 15.27 9.74 2.17
N VAL A 59 14.09 10.04 1.64
CA VAL A 59 13.55 11.41 1.58
C VAL A 59 12.59 11.71 2.73
N ALA A 60 12.44 10.79 3.69
CA ALA A 60 11.72 11.00 4.93
C ALA A 60 12.62 11.60 6.03
N LEU A 61 12.01 12.33 6.94
CA LEU A 61 12.53 12.62 8.27
C LEU A 61 12.30 11.41 9.19
N LYS A 62 12.87 11.44 10.39
CA LYS A 62 12.80 10.31 11.35
C LYS A 62 11.36 9.96 11.78
N ASP A 63 10.45 10.93 11.69
CA ASP A 63 9.02 10.79 12.02
C ASP A 63 8.15 10.41 10.79
N GLY A 64 8.78 10.20 9.63
CA GLY A 64 8.09 9.85 8.38
C GLY A 64 7.68 11.04 7.53
N GLU A 65 7.78 12.29 8.02
CA GLU A 65 7.44 13.46 7.22
C GLU A 65 8.43 13.61 6.04
N ALA A 66 7.91 13.89 4.85
CA ALA A 66 8.76 14.16 3.69
C ALA A 66 9.63 15.42 3.90
N ARG A 67 10.91 15.34 3.52
CA ARG A 67 11.87 16.45 3.60
C ARG A 67 11.49 17.63 2.71
N THR A 68 10.77 17.37 1.63
CA THR A 68 10.30 18.35 0.65
C THR A 68 8.87 18.02 0.23
N ASN A 69 8.28 18.88 -0.60
CA ASN A 69 7.05 18.51 -1.31
C ASN A 69 7.34 17.33 -2.25
N VAL A 70 6.44 16.35 -2.24
CA VAL A 70 6.53 15.17 -3.09
C VAL A 70 5.64 15.39 -4.30
N VAL A 71 6.23 15.36 -5.50
CA VAL A 71 5.51 15.56 -6.77
C VAL A 71 5.07 14.26 -7.44
N ARG A 72 5.69 13.12 -7.07
CA ARG A 72 5.33 11.80 -7.59
C ARG A 72 5.50 10.75 -6.50
N LEU A 73 4.53 9.86 -6.40
CA LEU A 73 4.53 8.70 -5.51
C LEU A 73 4.35 7.45 -6.34
N TYR A 74 5.05 6.40 -5.93
CA TYR A 74 4.88 5.06 -6.49
C TYR A 74 4.56 4.12 -5.34
N SER A 75 3.47 3.36 -5.50
CA SER A 75 3.20 2.17 -4.69
C SER A 75 3.76 0.97 -5.42
N ILE A 76 4.44 0.08 -4.71
CA ILE A 76 4.79 -1.24 -5.23
C ILE A 76 3.76 -2.21 -4.66
N VAL A 77 3.05 -2.88 -5.56
CA VAL A 77 2.19 -4.02 -5.22
C VAL A 77 2.89 -5.27 -5.74
N SER A 78 3.14 -6.21 -4.84
CA SER A 78 3.72 -7.50 -5.19
C SER A 78 2.61 -8.53 -5.25
N LEU A 79 2.51 -9.17 -6.42
CA LEU A 79 1.58 -10.27 -6.68
C LEU A 79 2.37 -11.58 -6.74
N PRO A 80 1.83 -12.69 -6.22
CA PRO A 80 2.49 -13.99 -6.29
C PRO A 80 2.55 -14.48 -7.73
N GLN A 81 3.72 -14.96 -8.15
CA GLN A 81 3.90 -15.62 -9.45
C GLN A 81 3.32 -17.04 -9.43
N ASN A 82 2.92 -17.56 -10.59
CA ASN A 82 2.35 -18.91 -10.73
C ASN A 82 1.13 -19.10 -9.81
N SER A 83 0.28 -18.09 -9.77
CA SER A 83 -0.86 -18.01 -8.85
C SER A 83 -2.18 -18.01 -9.62
N PRO A 84 -3.33 -18.16 -8.94
CA PRO A 84 -4.64 -18.05 -9.60
C PRO A 84 -4.84 -16.73 -10.38
N LEU A 85 -4.04 -15.69 -10.10
CA LEU A 85 -4.05 -14.42 -10.85
C LEU A 85 -3.49 -14.53 -12.28
N ASP A 86 -2.81 -15.61 -12.64
CA ASP A 86 -2.39 -15.83 -14.03
C ASP A 86 -3.59 -16.09 -14.95
N GLU A 87 -4.72 -16.51 -14.37
CA GLU A 87 -6.01 -16.53 -15.07
C GLU A 87 -6.57 -15.12 -15.19
N LYS A 88 -6.81 -14.71 -16.44
CA LYS A 88 -7.28 -13.36 -16.78
C LYS A 88 -8.51 -12.92 -15.96
N GLU A 89 -9.50 -13.81 -15.78
CA GLU A 89 -10.73 -13.48 -15.07
C GLU A 89 -10.46 -13.17 -13.58
N ASN A 90 -9.56 -13.92 -12.93
CA ASN A 90 -9.20 -13.67 -11.55
C ASN A 90 -8.42 -12.36 -11.39
N PHE A 91 -7.58 -12.02 -12.37
CA PHE A 91 -6.90 -10.73 -12.41
C PHE A 91 -7.88 -9.56 -12.62
N GLU A 92 -8.89 -9.71 -13.47
CA GLU A 92 -9.92 -8.69 -13.67
C GLU A 92 -10.71 -8.44 -12.38
N ARG A 93 -11.11 -9.50 -11.65
CA ARG A 93 -11.75 -9.39 -10.33
C ARG A 93 -10.87 -8.62 -9.33
N LEU A 94 -9.57 -8.90 -9.31
CA LEU A 94 -8.62 -8.16 -8.48
C LEU A 94 -8.62 -6.67 -8.82
N MET A 95 -8.58 -6.33 -10.12
CA MET A 95 -8.58 -4.94 -10.57
C MET A 95 -9.90 -4.21 -10.24
N GLU A 96 -11.04 -4.90 -10.31
CA GLU A 96 -12.34 -4.37 -9.91
C GLU A 96 -12.37 -4.02 -8.42
N LEU A 97 -11.85 -4.90 -7.56
CA LEU A 97 -11.74 -4.63 -6.12
C LEU A 97 -10.86 -3.39 -5.84
N TYR A 98 -9.73 -3.26 -6.53
CA TYR A 98 -8.86 -2.09 -6.41
C TYR A 98 -9.50 -0.80 -6.93
N GLN A 99 -10.47 -0.88 -7.86
CA GLN A 99 -11.19 0.29 -8.37
C GLN A 99 -12.30 0.76 -7.42
N GLN A 100 -12.87 -0.15 -6.63
CA GLN A 100 -14.00 0.12 -5.72
C GLN A 100 -13.58 0.68 -4.36
N ASN A 101 -12.31 0.50 -3.97
CA ASN A 101 -11.72 0.93 -2.71
C ASN A 101 -10.81 2.15 -2.88
#